data_AF-A0A935A3P8-F1
#
_entry.id   AF-A0A935A3P8-F1
#
_cell.length_a   1.000
_cell.length_b   1.000
_cell.length_c   1.000
_cell.angle_alpha   90.00
_cell.angle_beta   90.00
_cell.angle_gamma   90.00
#
_symmetry.space_group_name_H-M   'P 1'
#
loop_
_entity.id
_entity.type
_entity.pdbx_description
1 polymer ?
#
loop_
_entity_poly.entity_id
_entity_poly.type
_entity_poly.pdbx_seq_one_letter_code
_entity_poly.pdbx_strand_id
1 'polypeptide(L)'
;MRYSPSDCFETFPFPQGLWQTANPTLATLGERYHEHRRALMRQLWLGLTDIYNLFHSRDLTPAQVAKVSKKSAEEAEAGYQGILELRRLHRELDLAIRDAYGWTDLDLGHDFIEVETLPENDRVRYTLSPAARKEVLKRLLDINHQRATAESLAMDAIAPAKKKHKKAASDDTHPDMFSDSRYSPGSGARLSSMH
;
A
#
# COMPACT_ATOMS: atom_id res chain seq x y z
N MET A 1 -4.31 -6.45 -7.61
CA MET A 1 -3.52 -6.40 -6.36
C MET A 1 -4.27 -7.19 -5.30
N ARG A 2 -3.64 -8.16 -4.64
CA ARG A 2 -4.26 -8.87 -3.49
C ARG A 2 -3.78 -8.21 -2.21
N TYR A 3 -4.68 -7.92 -1.29
CA TYR A 3 -4.32 -7.38 0.02
C TYR A 3 -3.84 -8.52 0.93
N SER A 4 -2.62 -8.41 1.46
CA SER A 4 -2.10 -9.26 2.54
C SER A 4 -1.71 -8.35 3.72
N PRO A 5 -1.99 -8.73 4.98
CA PRO A 5 -1.62 -7.90 6.12
C PRO A 5 -0.12 -7.62 6.23
N SER A 6 0.74 -8.61 5.96
CA SER A 6 2.19 -8.47 6.01
C SER A 6 2.73 -7.45 5.01
N ASP A 7 2.19 -7.44 3.79
CA ASP A 7 2.77 -6.62 2.71
C ASP A 7 2.15 -5.22 2.66
N CYS A 8 0.91 -5.06 3.14
CA CYS A 8 0.16 -3.80 3.03
C CYS A 8 -0.05 -3.08 4.37
N PHE A 9 -0.22 -3.78 5.49
CA PHE A 9 -0.60 -3.18 6.76
C PHE A 9 0.60 -2.97 7.69
N GLU A 10 1.43 -4.00 7.88
CA GLU A 10 2.58 -3.95 8.81
C GLU A 10 3.64 -2.94 8.36
N THR A 11 3.83 -2.79 7.05
CA THR A 11 4.77 -1.85 6.44
C THR A 11 4.16 -0.47 6.18
N PHE A 12 2.89 -0.25 6.52
CA PHE A 12 2.22 1.02 6.21
C PHE A 12 2.79 2.16 7.09
N PRO A 13 3.12 3.33 6.50
CA PRO A 13 3.79 4.40 7.22
C PRO A 13 2.86 5.24 8.12
N PHE A 14 2.17 4.61 9.09
CA PHE A 14 1.28 5.28 10.05
C PHE A 14 1.99 6.37 10.85
N PRO A 15 1.42 7.57 11.08
CA PRO A 15 2.10 8.65 11.79
C PRO A 15 2.55 8.22 13.20
N GLN A 16 3.70 8.74 13.62
CA GLN A 16 4.32 8.35 14.89
C GLN A 16 3.42 8.74 16.06
N GLY A 17 3.23 7.86 17.04
CA GLY A 17 2.39 8.13 18.22
C GLY A 17 0.94 7.65 18.08
N LEU A 18 0.41 7.45 16.87
CA LEU A 18 -0.99 7.02 16.67
C LEU A 18 -1.29 5.62 17.20
N TRP A 19 -0.29 4.74 17.23
CA TRP A 19 -0.42 3.41 17.82
C TRP A 19 -0.36 3.44 19.34
N GLN A 20 0.35 4.41 19.90
CA GLN A 20 0.60 4.53 21.33
C GLN A 20 -0.50 5.33 22.04
N THR A 21 -1.07 6.33 21.37
CA THR A 21 -2.15 7.18 21.90
C THR A 21 -3.19 7.38 20.82
N ALA A 22 -4.42 6.93 21.09
CA ALA A 22 -5.53 7.12 20.19
C ALA A 22 -5.79 8.62 19.98
N ASN A 23 -5.91 9.05 18.73
CA ASN A 23 -6.38 10.39 18.42
C ASN A 23 -7.90 10.41 18.62
N PRO A 24 -8.43 11.15 19.62
CA PRO A 24 -9.85 11.11 19.96
C PRO A 24 -10.73 11.62 18.82
N THR A 25 -10.26 12.62 18.06
CA THR A 25 -10.98 13.15 16.89
C THR A 25 -11.15 12.09 15.82
N LEU A 26 -10.08 11.34 15.50
CA LEU A 26 -10.13 10.25 14.52
C LEU A 26 -11.02 9.09 14.99
N ALA A 27 -10.96 8.74 16.27
CA ALA A 27 -11.80 7.69 16.85
C ALA A 27 -13.28 8.04 16.71
N THR A 28 -13.67 9.26 17.13
CA THR A 28 -15.05 9.74 17.03
C THR A 28 -15.53 9.84 15.57
N LEU A 29 -14.71 10.37 14.66
CA LEU A 29 -15.09 10.46 13.24
C LEU A 29 -15.22 9.07 12.59
N GLY A 30 -14.29 8.18 12.87
CA GLY A 30 -14.31 6.80 12.38
C GLY A 30 -15.55 6.04 12.86
N GLU A 31 -15.90 6.18 14.14
CA GLU A 31 -17.11 5.59 14.71
C GLU A 31 -18.38 6.17 14.07
N ARG A 32 -18.49 7.51 13.96
CA ARG A 32 -19.62 8.17 13.30
C ARG A 32 -19.81 7.71 11.87
N TYR A 33 -18.73 7.66 11.08
CA TYR A 33 -18.77 7.17 9.71
C TYR A 33 -19.23 5.71 9.64
N HIS A 34 -18.65 4.86 10.48
CA HIS A 34 -18.95 3.44 10.50
C HIS A 34 -20.40 3.14 10.91
N GLU A 35 -20.89 3.77 11.97
CA GLU A 35 -22.27 3.60 12.44
C GLU A 35 -23.27 4.17 11.45
N HIS A 36 -23.00 5.34 10.85
CA HIS A 36 -23.86 5.91 9.81
C HIS A 36 -23.97 4.97 8.60
N ARG A 37 -22.85 4.46 8.09
CA ARG A 37 -22.85 3.48 6.99
C ARG A 37 -23.64 2.23 7.36
N ARG A 38 -23.43 1.70 8.57
CA ARG A 38 -24.10 0.50 9.06
C ARG A 38 -25.61 0.70 9.19
N ALA A 39 -26.05 1.85 9.71
CA ALA A 39 -27.45 2.21 9.81
C ALA A 39 -28.09 2.33 8.43
N LEU A 40 -27.42 3.01 7.49
CA LEU A 40 -27.88 3.19 6.12
C LEU A 40 -28.03 1.86 5.37
N MET A 41 -27.06 0.95 5.53
CA MET A 41 -27.13 -0.42 4.98
C MET A 41 -28.37 -1.17 5.48
N ARG A 42 -28.69 -1.07 6.78
CA ARG A 42 -29.86 -1.73 7.37
C ARG A 42 -31.17 -1.09 6.91
N GLN A 43 -31.23 0.23 6.90
CA GLN A 43 -32.41 1.00 6.48
C GLN A 43 -32.81 0.65 5.04
N LEU A 44 -31.84 0.65 4.13
CA LEU A 44 -32.07 0.37 2.72
C LEU A 44 -32.02 -1.12 2.37
N TRP A 45 -31.66 -1.98 3.33
CA TRP A 45 -31.40 -3.40 3.11
C TRP A 45 -30.39 -3.66 1.98
N LEU A 46 -29.31 -2.90 1.97
CA LEU A 46 -28.27 -2.93 0.94
C LEU A 46 -26.95 -3.47 1.48
N GLY A 47 -26.25 -4.23 0.63
CA GLY A 47 -24.87 -4.64 0.88
C GLY A 47 -23.87 -3.52 0.63
N LEU A 48 -22.60 -3.77 0.98
CA LEU A 48 -21.52 -2.79 0.74
C LEU A 48 -21.41 -2.40 -0.73
N THR A 49 -21.48 -3.37 -1.63
CA THR A 49 -21.38 -3.12 -3.08
C THR A 49 -22.42 -2.12 -3.56
N ASP A 50 -23.69 -2.31 -3.19
CA ASP A 50 -24.77 -1.41 -3.62
C ASP A 50 -24.65 -0.01 -2.99
N ILE A 51 -24.28 0.06 -1.71
CA ILE A 51 -24.02 1.34 -1.04
C ILE A 51 -22.88 2.09 -1.74
N TYR A 52 -21.78 1.42 -2.08
CA TYR A 52 -20.66 2.08 -2.74
C TYR A 52 -20.95 2.43 -4.20
N ASN A 53 -21.78 1.66 -4.90
CA ASN A 53 -22.27 2.05 -6.23
C ASN A 53 -23.09 3.34 -6.16
N LEU A 54 -24.01 3.46 -5.19
CA LEU A 54 -24.75 4.70 -4.95
C LEU A 54 -23.82 5.83 -4.50
N PHE A 55 -22.85 5.55 -3.64
CA PHE A 55 -21.85 6.51 -3.17
C PHE A 55 -21.04 7.10 -4.33
N HIS A 56 -20.73 6.32 -5.36
CA HIS A 56 -20.00 6.80 -6.55
C HIS A 56 -20.89 7.34 -7.67
N SER A 57 -22.21 7.29 -7.54
CA SER A 57 -23.13 7.87 -8.53
C SER A 57 -23.08 9.40 -8.51
N ARG A 58 -22.56 10.01 -9.57
CA ARG A 58 -22.50 11.48 -9.72
C ARG A 58 -23.89 12.11 -9.69
N ASP A 59 -24.78 11.58 -10.50
CA ASP A 59 -26.15 12.06 -10.66
C ASP A 59 -27.10 11.29 -9.73
N LEU A 60 -26.69 11.16 -8.47
CA LEU A 60 -27.47 10.44 -7.47
C LEU A 60 -28.83 11.12 -7.29
N THR A 61 -29.90 10.34 -7.38
CA THR A 61 -31.28 10.80 -7.13
C THR A 61 -32.01 9.86 -6.18
N PRO A 62 -33.05 10.34 -5.48
CA PRO A 62 -33.94 9.50 -4.69
C PRO A 62 -34.55 8.35 -5.51
N ALA A 63 -34.88 8.58 -6.78
CA ALA A 63 -35.41 7.56 -7.67
C ALA A 63 -34.40 6.41 -7.93
N GLN A 64 -33.11 6.71 -8.04
CA GLN A 64 -32.07 5.68 -8.14
C GLN A 64 -31.97 4.86 -6.85
N VAL A 65 -32.02 5.54 -5.70
CA VAL A 65 -32.02 4.85 -4.39
C VAL A 65 -33.24 3.95 -4.25
N ALA A 66 -34.43 4.41 -4.64
CA ALA A 66 -35.65 3.61 -4.66
C ALA A 66 -35.52 2.39 -5.58
N LYS A 67 -34.96 2.56 -6.78
CA LYS A 67 -34.74 1.48 -7.76
C LYS A 67 -33.82 0.38 -7.21
N VAL A 68 -32.73 0.76 -6.54
CA VAL A 68 -31.73 -0.19 -6.03
C VAL A 68 -32.23 -0.87 -4.76
N SER A 69 -32.77 -0.10 -3.82
CA SER A 69 -33.25 -0.59 -2.50
C SER A 69 -34.65 -1.23 -2.54
N LYS A 70 -35.43 -0.98 -3.60
CA LYS A 70 -36.84 -1.38 -3.73
C LYS A 70 -37.73 -0.87 -2.57
N LYS A 71 -37.35 0.26 -1.98
CA LYS A 71 -38.06 0.90 -0.87
C LYS A 71 -39.11 1.90 -1.35
N SER A 72 -39.95 2.35 -0.42
CA SER A 72 -40.90 3.44 -0.66
C SER A 72 -40.19 4.75 -1.04
N ALA A 73 -40.90 5.68 -1.67
CA ALA A 73 -40.33 6.97 -2.06
C ALA A 73 -39.78 7.76 -0.85
N GLU A 74 -40.47 7.69 0.30
CA GLU A 74 -40.06 8.35 1.54
C GLU A 74 -38.76 7.75 2.11
N GLU A 75 -38.68 6.42 2.19
CA GLU A 75 -37.46 5.74 2.64
C GLU A 75 -36.27 5.97 1.67
N ALA A 76 -36.55 6.06 0.37
CA ALA A 76 -35.54 6.32 -0.65
C ALA A 76 -35.01 7.76 -0.58
N GLU A 77 -35.86 8.74 -0.28
CA GLU A 77 -35.44 10.12 -0.01
C GLU A 77 -34.51 10.16 1.22
N ALA A 78 -34.93 9.52 2.32
CA ALA A 78 -34.08 9.43 3.51
C ALA A 78 -32.75 8.71 3.22
N GLY A 79 -32.78 7.66 2.40
CA GLY A 79 -31.57 6.96 1.93
C GLY A 79 -30.66 7.82 1.07
N TYR A 80 -31.24 8.63 0.17
CA TYR A 80 -30.51 9.60 -0.65
C TYR A 80 -29.75 10.60 0.23
N GLN A 81 -30.44 11.22 1.19
CA GLN A 81 -29.80 12.11 2.18
C GLN A 81 -28.72 11.37 2.99
N GLY A 82 -28.98 10.10 3.34
CA GLY A 82 -28.01 9.24 4.01
C GLY A 82 -26.72 9.02 3.20
N ILE A 83 -26.80 8.84 1.88
CA ILE A 83 -25.62 8.71 1.02
C ILE A 83 -24.85 10.03 0.91
N LEU A 84 -25.54 11.17 0.84
CA LEU A 84 -24.89 12.49 0.86
C LEU A 84 -24.14 12.72 2.17
N GLU A 85 -24.75 12.38 3.30
CA GLU A 85 -24.10 12.46 4.61
C GLU A 85 -22.91 11.49 4.71
N LEU A 86 -23.01 10.30 4.11
CA LEU A 86 -21.90 9.36 4.05
C LEU A 86 -20.69 9.95 3.27
N ARG A 87 -20.92 10.69 2.17
CA ARG A 87 -19.87 11.41 1.44
C ARG A 87 -19.25 12.52 2.28
N ARG A 88 -20.08 13.28 3.00
CA ARG A 88 -19.63 14.34 3.92
C ARG A 88 -18.73 13.79 5.01
N LEU A 89 -19.16 12.73 5.69
CA LEU A 89 -18.39 12.05 6.75
C LEU A 89 -17.08 11.43 6.20
N HIS A 90 -17.11 10.88 4.99
CA HIS A 90 -15.91 10.35 4.35
C HIS A 90 -14.86 11.44 4.14
N ARG A 91 -15.28 12.61 3.63
CA ARG A 91 -14.40 13.77 3.46
C ARG A 91 -13.87 14.28 4.80
N GLU A 92 -14.70 14.36 5.84
CA GLU A 92 -14.25 14.75 7.19
C GLU A 92 -13.20 13.80 7.73
N LEU A 93 -13.40 12.49 7.56
CA LEU A 93 -12.44 11.48 7.98
C LEU A 93 -11.11 11.61 7.24
N ASP A 94 -11.15 11.78 5.91
CA ASP A 94 -9.92 11.94 5.10
C ASP A 94 -9.14 13.21 5.48
N LEU A 95 -9.84 14.32 5.75
CA LEU A 95 -9.21 15.56 6.22
C LEU A 95 -8.57 15.38 7.60
N ALA A 96 -9.25 14.70 8.53
CA ALA A 96 -8.69 14.42 9.85
C ALA A 96 -7.48 13.48 9.76
N ILE A 97 -7.50 12.50 8.84
CA ILE A 97 -6.34 11.64 8.58
C ILE A 97 -5.18 12.48 8.05
N ARG A 98 -5.41 13.29 7.02
CA ARG A 98 -4.43 14.24 6.47
C ARG A 98 -3.80 15.10 7.58
N ASP A 99 -4.61 15.65 8.48
CA ASP A 99 -4.15 16.50 9.57
C ASP A 99 -3.33 15.71 10.60
N ALA A 100 -3.67 14.44 10.84
CA ALA A 100 -2.89 13.55 11.70
C ALA A 100 -1.52 13.19 11.11
N TYR A 101 -1.36 13.24 9.78
CA TYR A 101 -0.06 13.19 9.11
C TYR A 101 0.68 14.55 9.11
N GLY A 102 0.05 15.62 9.60
CA GLY A 102 0.60 16.98 9.58
C GLY A 102 0.48 17.68 8.23
N TRP A 103 -0.31 17.16 7.29
CA TRP A 103 -0.42 17.66 5.92
C TRP A 103 -1.54 18.68 5.73
N THR A 104 -1.67 19.61 6.68
CA THR A 104 -2.75 20.62 6.68
C THR A 104 -2.75 21.55 5.46
N ASP A 105 -1.61 21.63 4.76
CA ASP A 105 -1.39 22.39 3.52
C ASP A 105 -1.95 21.70 2.27
N LEU A 106 -2.27 20.41 2.35
CA LEU A 106 -2.73 19.62 1.21
C LEU A 106 -4.25 19.74 1.04
N ASP A 107 -4.71 20.35 -0.04
CA ASP A 107 -6.10 20.24 -0.45
C ASP A 107 -6.36 18.87 -1.09
N LEU A 108 -7.34 18.16 -0.55
CA LEU A 108 -7.75 16.84 -1.01
C LEU A 108 -8.63 16.89 -2.26
N GLY A 109 -9.40 17.98 -2.43
CA GLY A 109 -10.22 18.22 -3.62
C GLY A 109 -11.15 17.05 -3.98
N HIS A 110 -11.90 16.51 -3.01
CA HIS A 110 -12.85 15.42 -3.25
C HIS A 110 -13.88 15.79 -4.31
N ASP A 111 -13.93 15.00 -5.38
CA ASP A 111 -14.90 15.16 -6.46
C ASP A 111 -15.12 13.82 -7.19
N PHE A 112 -15.96 13.80 -8.21
CA PHE A 112 -16.15 12.69 -9.12
C PHE A 112 -15.01 12.67 -10.15
N ILE A 113 -14.03 11.81 -9.91
CA ILE A 113 -12.83 11.68 -10.73
C ILE A 113 -12.91 10.43 -11.58
N GLU A 114 -12.50 10.53 -12.84
CA GLU A 114 -12.29 9.39 -13.71
C GLU A 114 -10.98 8.68 -13.33
N VAL A 115 -11.09 7.42 -12.93
CA VAL A 115 -9.99 6.56 -12.52
C VAL A 115 -9.63 5.64 -13.68
N GLU A 116 -8.61 6.01 -14.46
CA GLU A 116 -8.18 5.33 -15.69
C GLU A 116 -7.89 3.83 -15.53
N THR A 117 -7.59 3.38 -14.31
CA THR A 117 -7.32 1.96 -14.00
C THR A 117 -8.59 1.10 -13.93
N LEU A 118 -9.78 1.71 -13.98
CA LEU A 118 -11.06 1.01 -13.96
C LEU A 118 -11.64 0.88 -15.38
N PRO A 119 -12.51 -0.14 -15.62
CA PRO A 119 -13.23 -0.28 -16.88
C PRO A 119 -14.02 0.98 -17.23
N GLU A 120 -14.15 1.26 -18.53
CA GLU A 120 -14.76 2.49 -19.05
C GLU A 120 -16.21 2.69 -18.60
N ASN A 121 -16.94 1.60 -18.36
CA ASN A 121 -18.33 1.63 -17.88
C ASN A 121 -18.49 1.96 -16.38
N ASP A 122 -17.40 1.98 -15.60
CA ASP A 122 -17.42 2.22 -14.14
C ASP A 122 -16.16 3.01 -13.70
N ARG A 123 -15.79 4.00 -14.53
CA ARG A 123 -14.54 4.76 -14.36
C ARG A 123 -14.67 5.94 -13.41
N VAL A 124 -15.89 6.45 -13.20
CA VAL A 124 -16.12 7.65 -12.37
C VAL A 124 -16.32 7.24 -10.92
N ARG A 125 -15.45 7.75 -10.03
CA ARG A 125 -15.51 7.48 -8.59
C ARG A 125 -15.44 8.78 -7.80
N TYR A 126 -16.31 8.93 -6.80
CA TYR A 126 -16.13 9.98 -5.78
C TYR A 126 -14.86 9.70 -4.97
N THR A 127 -13.81 10.52 -5.16
CA THR A 127 -12.48 10.29 -4.59
C THR A 127 -11.65 11.59 -4.60
N LEU A 128 -10.42 11.52 -4.09
CA LEU A 128 -9.46 12.63 -4.07
C LEU A 128 -9.05 13.05 -5.48
N SER A 129 -8.76 14.35 -5.66
CA SER A 129 -8.25 14.86 -6.93
C SER A 129 -6.97 14.13 -7.37
N PRO A 130 -6.70 14.00 -8.69
CA PRO A 130 -5.47 13.36 -9.18
C PRO A 130 -4.19 13.99 -8.63
N ALA A 131 -4.18 15.32 -8.46
CA ALA A 131 -3.07 16.06 -7.86
C ALA A 131 -2.87 15.67 -6.39
N ALA A 132 -3.94 15.68 -5.58
CA ALA A 132 -3.88 15.27 -4.19
C ALA A 132 -3.44 13.81 -4.04
N ARG A 133 -3.99 12.90 -4.85
CA ARG A 133 -3.58 11.48 -4.85
C ARG A 133 -2.09 11.31 -5.10
N LYS A 134 -1.55 12.01 -6.10
CA LYS A 134 -0.11 11.98 -6.42
C LYS A 134 0.73 12.49 -5.26
N GLU A 135 0.32 13.58 -4.64
CA GLU A 135 1.05 14.18 -3.51
C GLU A 135 0.98 13.30 -2.26
N VAL A 136 -0.19 12.73 -1.93
CA VAL A 136 -0.33 11.74 -0.84
C VAL A 136 0.61 10.56 -1.07
N LEU A 137 0.62 9.97 -2.27
CA LEU A 137 1.51 8.85 -2.59
C LEU A 137 2.99 9.21 -2.45
N LYS A 138 3.37 10.41 -2.91
CA LYS A 138 4.74 10.93 -2.76
C LYS A 138 5.12 11.05 -1.28
N ARG A 139 4.30 11.73 -0.46
CA ARG A 139 4.60 11.90 0.97
C ARG A 139 4.63 10.58 1.72
N LEU A 140 3.74 9.64 1.40
CA LEU A 140 3.77 8.28 1.98
C LEU A 140 5.05 7.53 1.59
N LEU A 141 5.49 7.64 0.33
CA LEU A 141 6.73 7.04 -0.14
C LEU A 141 7.95 7.62 0.57
N ASP A 142 7.99 8.94 0.76
CA ASP A 142 9.07 9.61 1.49
C ASP A 142 9.17 9.13 2.94
N ILE A 143 8.03 9.03 3.65
CA ILE A 143 7.99 8.48 5.02
C ILE A 143 8.44 7.01 5.04
N ASN A 144 8.02 6.23 4.05
CA ASN A 144 8.40 4.82 3.97
C ASN A 144 9.93 4.66 3.78
N HIS A 145 10.54 5.48 2.92
CA HIS A 145 11.99 5.49 2.74
C HIS A 145 12.75 5.92 4.00
N GLN A 146 12.25 6.91 4.72
CA GLN A 146 12.83 7.35 6.00
C GLN A 146 12.81 6.22 7.03
N ARG A 147 11.71 5.47 7.14
CA ARG A 147 11.60 4.31 8.05
C ARG A 147 12.52 3.18 7.66
N ALA A 148 12.51 2.78 6.40
CA ALA A 148 13.39 1.72 5.91
C ALA A 148 14.87 2.05 6.16
N THR A 149 15.27 3.32 5.98
CA THR A 149 16.63 3.77 6.30
C THR A 149 16.92 3.67 7.80
N ALA A 150 15.99 4.13 8.66
CA ALA A 150 16.13 4.05 10.11
C ALA A 150 16.19 2.60 10.63
N GLU A 151 15.36 1.71 10.08
CA GLU A 151 15.34 0.28 10.40
C GLU A 151 16.65 -0.39 9.96
N SER A 152 17.14 -0.12 8.75
CA SER A 152 18.44 -0.63 8.29
C SER A 152 19.58 -0.19 9.21
N LEU A 153 19.61 1.09 9.60
CA LEU A 153 20.61 1.60 10.53
C LEU A 153 20.50 0.97 11.92
N ALA A 154 19.28 0.73 12.41
CA ALA A 154 19.05 0.05 13.69
C ALA A 154 19.48 -1.42 13.63
N MET A 155 19.20 -2.11 12.52
CA MET A 155 19.66 -3.49 12.29
C MET A 155 21.19 -3.57 12.22
N ASP A 156 21.84 -2.62 11.55
CA ASP A 156 23.30 -2.53 11.47
C ASP A 156 23.93 -2.21 12.84
N ALA A 157 23.24 -1.45 13.70
CA ALA A 157 23.68 -1.16 15.07
C ALA A 157 23.53 -2.36 16.02
N ILE A 158 22.59 -3.27 15.75
CA ILE A 158 22.35 -4.49 16.54
C ILE A 158 23.21 -5.66 16.04
N ALA A 159 23.70 -5.61 14.80
CA ALA A 159 24.56 -6.63 14.24
C ALA A 159 25.89 -6.72 15.04
N PRO A 160 26.27 -7.90 15.58
CA PRO A 160 27.50 -8.03 16.33
C PRO A 160 28.70 -7.73 15.42
N ALA A 161 29.59 -6.85 15.88
CA ALA A 161 30.81 -6.48 15.18
C ALA A 161 31.57 -7.75 14.73
N LYS A 162 31.57 -8.03 13.42
CA LYS A 162 32.39 -9.11 12.85
C LYS A 162 33.84 -8.85 13.21
N LYS A 163 34.40 -9.63 14.15
CA LYS A 163 35.82 -9.59 14.51
C LYS A 163 36.64 -9.81 13.23
N LYS A 164 37.31 -8.77 12.75
CA LYS A 164 38.35 -8.89 11.72
C LYS A 164 39.48 -9.74 12.29
N HIS A 165 39.57 -11.01 11.89
CA HIS A 165 40.78 -11.79 12.10
C HIS A 165 41.92 -11.11 11.31
N LYS A 166 42.86 -10.49 12.02
CA LYS A 166 44.15 -10.09 11.45
C LYS A 166 44.87 -11.35 10.99
N LYS A 167 45.10 -11.49 9.69
CA LYS A 167 46.08 -12.45 9.14
C LYS A 167 47.47 -11.97 9.56
N ALA A 168 48.14 -12.72 10.44
CA ALA A 168 49.56 -12.57 10.67
C ALA A 168 50.31 -13.23 9.53
N ALA A 169 51.29 -12.52 8.97
CA ALA A 169 52.25 -13.05 8.01
C ALA A 169 53.30 -13.89 8.74
N SER A 170 53.67 -15.04 8.18
CA SER A 170 54.94 -15.69 8.45
C SER A 170 55.51 -16.16 7.11
N ASP A 171 56.54 -15.45 6.68
CA ASP A 171 57.47 -15.79 5.62
C ASP A 171 58.53 -16.72 6.24
N ASP A 172 58.78 -17.89 5.65
CA ASP A 172 60.08 -18.57 5.76
C ASP A 172 60.22 -19.69 4.71
N THR A 173 60.76 -19.28 3.57
CA THR A 173 61.91 -19.85 2.84
C THR A 173 62.02 -21.37 2.60
N HIS A 174 61.95 -21.73 1.30
CA HIS A 174 62.32 -23.01 0.67
C HIS A 174 63.84 -23.31 0.76
N PRO A 175 64.29 -24.55 0.50
CA PRO A 175 64.97 -24.75 -0.79
C PRO A 175 64.69 -26.09 -1.48
N ASP A 176 65.18 -26.14 -2.71
CA ASP A 176 64.83 -26.92 -3.89
C ASP A 176 65.61 -28.26 -3.98
N MET A 177 65.04 -29.30 -4.59
CA MET A 177 65.78 -30.45 -5.14
C MET A 177 64.94 -31.20 -6.18
N PHE A 178 65.45 -31.21 -7.41
CA PHE A 178 65.07 -32.00 -8.59
C PHE A 178 64.21 -31.30 -9.65
N SER A 179 64.89 -30.34 -10.28
CA SER A 179 64.90 -30.01 -11.70
C SER A 179 64.59 -31.14 -12.71
N ASP A 180 63.69 -30.81 -13.65
CA ASP A 180 63.84 -30.78 -15.12
C ASP A 180 64.60 -31.92 -15.85
N SER A 181 63.90 -32.65 -16.73
CA SER A 181 64.49 -33.17 -17.97
C SER A 181 63.42 -33.53 -19.03
N ARG A 182 63.15 -32.54 -19.89
CA ARG A 182 62.89 -32.59 -21.35
C ARG A 182 62.94 -33.97 -22.06
N TYR A 183 61.92 -34.28 -22.88
CA TYR A 183 62.01 -34.66 -24.31
C TYR A 183 60.60 -34.86 -24.94
N SER A 184 60.43 -34.53 -26.23
CA SER A 184 59.17 -34.46 -27.02
C SER A 184 59.16 -35.58 -28.11
N PRO A 185 58.44 -35.50 -29.24
CA PRO A 185 57.03 -35.83 -29.55
C PRO A 185 56.85 -37.06 -30.50
N GLY A 186 55.60 -37.48 -30.80
CA GLY A 186 55.26 -38.05 -32.13
C GLY A 186 54.40 -39.33 -32.26
N SER A 187 53.31 -39.18 -33.04
CA SER A 187 52.83 -40.04 -34.17
C SER A 187 52.19 -41.43 -33.96
N GLY A 188 51.11 -41.67 -34.71
CA GLY A 188 50.67 -43.00 -35.21
C GLY A 188 49.28 -43.44 -34.74
N ALA A 189 48.17 -43.11 -35.42
CA ALA A 189 47.60 -43.76 -36.60
C ALA A 189 46.84 -45.11 -36.34
N ARG A 190 45.52 -45.05 -36.59
CA ARG A 190 44.70 -45.96 -37.43
C ARG A 190 44.22 -47.35 -36.95
N LEU A 191 42.93 -47.57 -37.28
CA LEU A 191 42.26 -48.76 -37.88
C LEU A 191 41.57 -49.80 -36.97
N SER A 192 40.29 -50.04 -37.32
CA SER A 192 39.54 -51.32 -37.45
C SER A 192 39.53 -52.32 -36.28
N SER A 193 38.50 -53.13 -36.03
CA SER A 193 37.24 -53.47 -36.68
C SER A 193 36.37 -54.22 -35.66
N MET A 194 35.07 -54.33 -35.97
CA MET A 194 34.14 -55.46 -35.69
C MET A 194 34.64 -56.55 -34.74
N HIS A 195 33.87 -56.85 -33.69
CA HIS A 195 32.92 -57.97 -33.64
C HIS A 195 31.74 -57.58 -32.77
#